data_AF-A0A7L5AH28-F1
#
_entry.id   AF-A0A7L5AH28-F1
#
_cell.length_a   1.000
_cell.length_b   1.000
_cell.length_c   1.000
_cell.angle_alpha   90.00
_cell.angle_beta   90.00
_cell.angle_gamma   90.00
#
_symmetry.space_group_name_H-M   'P 1'
#
loop_
_entity.id
_entity.type
_entity.pdbx_description
1 polymer ?
#
loop_
_entity_poly.entity_id
_entity_poly.type
_entity_poly.pdbx_seq_one_letter_code
_entity_poly.pdbx_strand_id
1 'polypeptide(L)'
;MAQTKKNKKKSGEKKAKKALALAEKSVQAANKAVRDSSKKLREKAAELSKQTEKLAAKQEKAGRRLARETAKASTATRSAAKQPSPSPRPPSPRSTASRSTAPSLIELREQAKAQKIVGYSRMNKSALITALDSSKPA
;
A
#
# COMPACT_ATOMS: atom_id res chain seq x y z
N MET A 1 67.39 -29.68 -5.66
CA MET A 1 66.32 -28.76 -5.20
C MET A 1 65.33 -28.29 -6.29
N ALA A 2 65.46 -28.65 -7.57
CA ALA A 2 64.58 -28.15 -8.64
C ALA A 2 63.21 -28.85 -8.77
N GLN A 3 63.10 -30.12 -8.35
CA GLN A 3 61.88 -30.92 -8.54
C GLN A 3 60.72 -30.50 -7.61
N THR A 4 61.01 -30.03 -6.41
CA THR A 4 60.00 -29.61 -5.43
C THR A 4 59.24 -28.36 -5.87
N LYS A 5 59.87 -27.44 -6.63
CA LYS A 5 59.24 -26.24 -7.19
C LYS A 5 58.22 -26.56 -8.29
N LYS A 6 58.51 -27.53 -9.17
CA LYS A 6 57.61 -27.95 -10.26
C LYS A 6 56.32 -28.59 -9.72
N ASN A 7 56.41 -29.42 -8.68
CA ASN A 7 55.25 -30.05 -8.05
C ASN A 7 54.37 -29.06 -7.27
N LYS A 8 54.96 -28.04 -6.65
CA LYS A 8 54.21 -26.95 -5.99
C LYS A 8 53.39 -26.13 -6.99
N LYS A 9 53.93 -25.87 -8.19
CA LYS A 9 53.21 -25.15 -9.26
C LYS A 9 52.02 -25.94 -9.81
N LYS A 10 52.20 -27.24 -10.12
CA LYS A 10 51.11 -28.13 -10.59
C LYS A 10 49.99 -28.31 -9.56
N SER A 11 50.31 -28.39 -8.26
CA SER A 11 49.30 -28.50 -7.19
C SER A 11 48.55 -27.18 -6.96
N GLY A 12 49.21 -26.03 -7.11
CA GLY A 12 48.60 -24.70 -7.10
C GLY A 12 47.56 -24.52 -8.22
N GLU A 13 47.89 -24.92 -9.44
CA GLU A 13 46.96 -24.85 -10.59
C GLU A 13 45.70 -25.70 -10.39
N LYS A 14 45.84 -26.92 -9.83
CA LYS A 14 44.68 -27.77 -9.53
C LYS A 14 43.77 -27.15 -8.47
N LYS A 15 44.34 -26.53 -7.43
CA LYS A 15 43.58 -25.81 -6.41
C LYS A 15 42.87 -24.60 -6.99
N ALA A 16 43.55 -23.82 -7.84
CA ALA A 16 42.97 -22.68 -8.52
C ALA A 16 41.78 -23.08 -9.42
N LYS A 17 41.92 -24.13 -10.22
CA LYS A 17 40.83 -24.65 -11.07
C LYS A 17 39.61 -25.10 -10.24
N LYS A 18 39.83 -25.78 -9.11
CA LYS A 18 38.76 -26.17 -8.19
C LYS A 18 38.07 -24.96 -7.55
N ALA A 19 38.85 -23.95 -7.15
CA ALA A 19 38.30 -22.71 -6.59
C ALA A 19 37.44 -21.95 -7.61
N LEU A 20 37.89 -21.86 -8.87
CA LEU A 20 37.11 -21.25 -9.95
C LEU A 20 35.79 -22.01 -10.20
N ALA A 21 35.85 -23.34 -10.32
CA ALA A 21 34.65 -24.14 -10.52
C ALA A 21 33.65 -24.02 -9.36
N LEU A 22 34.13 -23.87 -8.11
CA LEU A 22 33.28 -23.65 -6.95
C LEU A 22 32.67 -22.24 -6.96
N ALA A 23 33.45 -21.23 -7.32
CA ALA A 23 32.97 -19.87 -7.48
C ALA A 23 31.89 -19.77 -8.57
N GLU A 24 32.09 -20.40 -9.73
CA GLU A 24 31.12 -20.45 -10.81
C GLU A 24 29.80 -21.10 -10.37
N LYS A 25 29.86 -22.23 -9.64
CA LYS A 25 28.67 -22.89 -9.09
C LYS A 25 27.92 -21.99 -8.11
N SER A 26 28.64 -21.30 -7.23
CA SER A 26 28.04 -20.36 -6.29
C SER A 26 27.36 -19.19 -7.01
N VAL A 27 27.98 -18.63 -8.05
CA VAL A 27 27.39 -17.55 -8.87
C VAL A 27 26.15 -18.04 -9.61
N GLN A 28 26.19 -19.24 -10.19
CA GLN A 28 25.02 -19.82 -10.84
C GLN A 28 23.86 -20.05 -9.86
N ALA A 29 24.14 -20.54 -8.66
CA ALA A 29 23.14 -20.73 -7.62
C ALA A 29 22.52 -19.39 -7.18
N ALA A 30 23.36 -18.38 -6.95
CA ALA A 30 22.89 -17.02 -6.62
C ALA A 30 22.02 -16.44 -7.74
N ASN A 31 22.44 -16.56 -9.00
CA ASN A 31 21.67 -16.08 -10.15
C ASN A 31 20.32 -16.81 -10.29
N LYS A 32 20.27 -18.12 -10.03
CA LYS A 32 19.00 -18.87 -10.00
C LYS A 32 18.08 -18.35 -8.89
N ALA A 33 18.58 -18.17 -7.68
CA ALA A 33 17.80 -17.63 -6.58
C ALA A 33 17.25 -16.22 -6.87
N VAL A 34 18.06 -15.35 -7.49
CA VAL A 34 17.62 -14.01 -7.92
C VAL A 34 16.53 -14.11 -8.98
N ARG A 35 16.67 -14.99 -9.98
CA ARG A 35 15.66 -15.21 -11.02
C ARG A 35 14.34 -15.71 -10.42
N ASP A 36 14.40 -16.67 -9.52
CA ASP A 36 13.21 -17.24 -8.87
C ASP A 36 12.50 -16.20 -8.01
N SER A 37 13.26 -15.41 -7.24
CA SER A 37 12.74 -14.29 -6.47
C SER A 37 12.10 -13.22 -7.36
N SER A 38 12.79 -12.81 -8.42
CA SER A 38 12.30 -11.83 -9.38
C SER A 38 11.01 -12.31 -10.07
N LYS A 39 10.95 -13.60 -10.43
CA LYS A 39 9.74 -14.22 -11.00
C LYS A 39 8.55 -14.09 -10.04
N LYS A 40 8.71 -14.50 -8.78
CA LYS A 40 7.66 -14.38 -7.76
C LYS A 40 7.22 -12.93 -7.54
N LEU A 41 8.16 -11.98 -7.57
CA LEU A 41 7.83 -10.56 -7.46
C LEU A 41 7.02 -10.05 -8.66
N ARG A 42 7.38 -10.46 -9.88
CA ARG A 42 6.62 -10.12 -11.09
C ARG A 42 5.21 -10.69 -11.08
N GLU A 43 5.05 -11.93 -10.61
CA GLU A 43 3.73 -12.56 -10.47
C GLU A 43 2.85 -11.79 -9.48
N LYS A 44 3.39 -11.45 -8.30
CA LYS A 44 2.68 -10.61 -7.31
C LYS A 44 2.35 -9.22 -7.85
N ALA A 45 3.28 -8.59 -8.55
CA ALA A 45 3.04 -7.29 -9.17
C ALA A 45 1.90 -7.37 -10.20
N ALA A 46 1.89 -8.40 -11.05
CA ALA A 46 0.82 -8.61 -12.02
C ALA A 46 -0.54 -8.86 -11.36
N GLU A 47 -0.58 -9.62 -10.27
CA GLU A 47 -1.82 -9.85 -9.52
C GLU A 47 -2.33 -8.57 -8.86
N LEU A 48 -1.46 -7.79 -8.22
CA LEU A 48 -1.80 -6.49 -7.66
C LEU A 48 -2.32 -5.54 -8.74
N SER A 49 -1.67 -5.46 -9.91
CA SER A 49 -2.16 -4.65 -11.04
C SER A 49 -3.55 -5.07 -11.50
N LYS A 50 -3.82 -6.38 -11.60
CA LYS A 50 -5.17 -6.88 -11.93
C LYS A 50 -6.20 -6.49 -10.86
N GLN A 51 -5.82 -6.49 -9.59
CA GLN A 51 -6.71 -6.07 -8.51
C GLN A 51 -6.99 -4.56 -8.56
N THR A 52 -5.97 -3.73 -8.78
CA THR A 52 -6.13 -2.28 -8.88
C THR A 52 -6.94 -1.89 -10.11
N GLU A 53 -6.73 -2.52 -11.26
CA GLU A 53 -7.57 -2.31 -12.46
C GLU A 53 -9.04 -2.63 -12.19
N LYS A 54 -9.33 -3.75 -11.51
CA LYS A 54 -10.72 -4.11 -11.13
C LYS A 54 -11.33 -3.09 -10.18
N LEU A 55 -10.58 -2.60 -9.20
CA LEU A 55 -11.08 -1.59 -8.26
C LEU A 55 -11.27 -0.24 -8.95
N ALA A 56 -10.33 0.18 -9.79
CA ALA A 56 -10.45 1.39 -10.60
C ALA A 56 -11.69 1.34 -11.50
N ALA A 57 -11.90 0.23 -12.21
CA ALA A 57 -13.10 0.04 -13.04
C ALA A 57 -14.41 0.08 -12.23
N LYS A 58 -14.41 -0.47 -11.00
CA LYS A 58 -15.59 -0.37 -10.10
C LYS A 58 -15.83 1.07 -9.65
N GLN A 59 -14.78 1.79 -9.28
CA GLN A 59 -14.86 3.20 -8.88
C GLN A 59 -15.32 4.08 -10.03
N GLU A 60 -14.80 3.88 -11.24
CA GLU A 60 -15.24 4.60 -12.42
C GLU A 60 -16.73 4.34 -12.72
N LYS A 61 -17.17 3.06 -12.65
CA LYS A 61 -18.59 2.71 -12.81
C LYS A 61 -19.46 3.35 -11.74
N ALA A 62 -19.04 3.34 -10.49
CA ALA A 62 -19.77 3.98 -9.40
C ALA A 62 -19.83 5.50 -9.59
N GLY A 63 -18.71 6.15 -9.93
CA GLY A 63 -18.63 7.57 -10.24
C GLY A 63 -19.54 7.95 -11.41
N ARG A 64 -19.56 7.15 -12.49
CA ARG A 64 -20.48 7.35 -13.62
C ARG A 64 -21.95 7.18 -13.23
N ARG A 65 -22.28 6.23 -12.34
CA ARG A 65 -23.66 6.04 -11.84
C ARG A 65 -24.09 7.23 -11.00
N LEU A 66 -23.26 7.64 -10.03
CA LEU A 66 -23.51 8.82 -9.20
C LEU A 66 -23.66 10.07 -10.06
N ALA A 67 -22.77 10.30 -11.04
CA ALA A 67 -22.87 11.43 -11.95
C ALA A 67 -24.17 11.42 -12.80
N ARG A 68 -24.65 10.23 -13.19
CA ARG A 68 -25.93 10.10 -13.90
C ARG A 68 -27.13 10.36 -12.98
N GLU A 69 -27.08 9.88 -11.75
CA GLU A 69 -28.13 10.11 -10.75
C GLU A 69 -28.20 11.57 -10.33
N THR A 70 -27.04 12.22 -10.10
CA THR A 70 -26.99 13.66 -9.81
C THR A 70 -27.45 14.49 -11.00
N ALA A 71 -27.10 14.12 -12.24
CA ALA A 71 -27.61 14.77 -13.44
C ALA A 71 -29.14 14.63 -13.56
N LYS A 72 -29.70 13.44 -13.31
CA LYS A 72 -31.15 13.20 -13.31
C LYS A 72 -31.88 13.96 -12.20
N ALA A 73 -31.31 14.02 -11.00
CA ALA A 73 -31.86 14.79 -9.89
C ALA A 73 -31.83 16.30 -10.19
N SER A 74 -30.77 16.78 -10.84
CA SER A 74 -30.64 18.19 -11.22
C SER A 74 -31.58 18.61 -12.36
N THR A 75 -31.95 17.71 -13.29
CA THR A 75 -32.97 17.99 -14.31
C THR A 75 -34.39 17.92 -13.76
N ALA A 76 -34.66 17.06 -12.77
CA ALA A 76 -35.94 17.02 -12.06
C ALA A 76 -36.19 18.28 -11.21
N THR A 77 -35.16 18.87 -10.62
CA THR A 77 -35.28 20.15 -9.89
C THR A 77 -35.24 21.38 -10.80
N ARG A 78 -34.72 21.28 -12.03
CA ARG A 78 -34.74 22.40 -13.01
C ARG A 78 -36.10 22.63 -13.67
N SER A 79 -37.03 21.67 -13.61
CA SER A 79 -38.41 21.86 -14.08
C SER A 79 -39.32 22.60 -13.09
N ALA A 80 -38.84 22.92 -11.87
CA ALA A 80 -39.60 23.63 -10.84
C ALA A 80 -39.04 25.02 -10.46
N ALA A 81 -37.97 25.50 -11.10
CA ALA A 81 -37.35 26.78 -10.73
C ALA A 81 -37.16 27.69 -11.94
N LYS A 82 -38.15 28.57 -12.14
CA LYS A 82 -38.05 29.75 -13.00
C LYS A 82 -37.30 30.85 -12.23
N GLN A 83 -36.25 31.39 -12.86
CA GLN A 83 -35.64 32.73 -12.68
C GLN A 83 -34.35 32.93 -11.84
N PRO A 84 -33.51 33.95 -12.19
CA PRO A 84 -32.05 33.83 -12.27
C PRO A 84 -31.25 34.86 -11.44
N SER A 85 -29.93 34.66 -11.30
CA SER A 85 -28.92 35.74 -11.34
C SER A 85 -27.48 35.19 -11.42
N PRO A 86 -26.52 35.92 -12.06
CA PRO A 86 -25.13 35.50 -12.24
C PRO A 86 -24.16 36.13 -11.22
N SER A 87 -23.27 35.28 -10.68
CA SER A 87 -21.88 35.45 -10.15
C SER A 87 -21.31 36.84 -9.75
N PRO A 88 -20.45 36.92 -8.71
CA PRO A 88 -19.00 36.76 -8.98
C PRO A 88 -18.12 36.11 -7.87
N ARG A 89 -17.35 35.08 -8.28
CA ARG A 89 -15.95 34.69 -7.89
C ARG A 89 -15.60 34.34 -6.40
N PRO A 90 -14.41 33.74 -6.09
CA PRO A 90 -14.28 32.47 -5.35
C PRO A 90 -13.55 32.58 -3.98
N PRO A 91 -13.61 31.52 -3.15
CA PRO A 91 -12.34 30.94 -2.67
C PRO A 91 -12.36 29.40 -2.64
N SER A 92 -11.24 28.78 -3.00
CA SER A 92 -10.97 27.37 -2.69
C SER A 92 -11.12 27.12 -1.19
N PRO A 93 -11.94 26.14 -0.74
CA PRO A 93 -11.78 25.59 0.58
C PRO A 93 -10.76 24.46 0.50
N ARG A 94 -9.60 24.70 1.11
CA ARG A 94 -8.79 23.65 1.72
C ARG A 94 -9.73 22.71 2.47
N SER A 95 -9.43 21.42 2.34
CA SER A 95 -9.90 20.35 3.24
C SER A 95 -9.95 20.84 4.69
N THR A 96 -11.14 21.18 5.18
CA THR A 96 -11.43 21.24 6.60
C THR A 96 -12.70 20.44 6.82
N ALA A 97 -12.46 19.18 7.19
CA ALA A 97 -13.31 18.37 8.05
C ALA A 97 -14.82 18.63 7.90
N SER A 98 -15.46 17.86 7.01
CA SER A 98 -16.87 17.57 7.22
C SER A 98 -16.97 16.95 8.61
N ARG A 99 -17.59 17.68 9.53
CA ARG A 99 -17.92 17.26 10.88
C ARG A 99 -18.90 16.09 10.80
N SER A 100 -18.40 14.91 10.47
CA SER A 100 -19.07 13.66 10.77
C SER A 100 -19.14 13.59 12.29
N THR A 101 -20.35 13.64 12.83
CA THR A 101 -20.64 13.50 14.27
C THR A 101 -20.15 12.18 14.86
N ALA A 102 -19.67 11.26 14.04
CA ALA A 102 -19.00 10.04 14.43
C ALA A 102 -17.47 10.22 14.42
N PRO A 103 -16.77 9.92 15.54
CA PRO A 103 -15.32 10.03 15.60
C PRO A 103 -14.67 9.11 14.57
N SER A 104 -13.62 9.61 13.92
CA SER A 104 -12.82 8.85 12.97
C SER A 104 -11.95 7.82 13.71
N LEU A 105 -11.50 6.77 13.02
CA LEU A 105 -10.64 5.74 13.64
C LEU A 105 -9.31 6.34 14.13
N ILE A 106 -8.82 7.38 13.46
CA ILE A 106 -7.58 8.08 13.81
C ILE A 106 -7.81 8.84 15.13
N GLU A 107 -8.90 9.60 15.23
CA GLU A 107 -9.28 10.32 16.46
C GLU A 107 -9.45 9.38 17.65
N LEU A 108 -10.11 8.22 17.46
CA LEU A 108 -10.26 7.23 18.53
C LEU A 108 -8.92 6.67 19.02
N ARG A 109 -7.93 6.50 18.13
CA ARG A 109 -6.58 6.06 18.51
C ARG A 109 -5.81 7.14 19.25
N GLU A 110 -5.96 8.40 18.84
CA GLU A 110 -5.35 9.53 19.54
C GLU A 110 -5.92 9.70 20.95
N GLN A 111 -7.24 9.57 21.08
CA GLN A 111 -7.91 9.55 22.39
C GLN A 111 -7.45 8.37 23.25
N ALA A 112 -7.36 7.17 22.68
CA ALA A 112 -6.91 5.98 23.43
C ALA A 112 -5.44 6.09 23.85
N LYS A 113 -4.60 6.75 23.04
CA LYS A 113 -3.22 7.08 23.40
C LYS A 113 -3.17 8.07 24.56
N ALA A 114 -4.01 9.11 24.54
CA ALA A 114 -4.11 10.09 25.64
C ALA A 114 -4.57 9.42 26.95
N GLN A 115 -5.48 8.46 26.87
CA GLN A 115 -5.96 7.65 28.00
C GLN A 115 -5.04 6.47 28.36
N LYS A 116 -3.86 6.35 27.73
CA LYS A 116 -2.86 5.29 27.99
C LYS A 116 -3.41 3.86 27.89
N ILE A 117 -4.37 3.62 27.00
CA ILE A 117 -4.93 2.29 26.76
C ILE A 117 -3.89 1.41 26.06
N VAL A 118 -3.50 0.29 26.66
CA VAL A 118 -2.50 -0.62 26.07
C VAL A 118 -3.06 -1.34 24.85
N GLY A 119 -2.28 -1.42 23.77
CA GLY A 119 -2.67 -2.15 22.56
C GLY A 119 -3.61 -1.38 21.61
N TYR A 120 -3.92 -0.10 21.88
CA TYR A 120 -4.83 0.73 21.08
C TYR A 120 -4.54 0.75 19.56
N SER A 121 -3.28 0.66 19.15
CA SER A 121 -2.89 0.67 17.73
C SER A 121 -3.43 -0.52 16.94
N ARG A 122 -3.58 -1.68 17.59
CA ARG A 122 -4.03 -2.93 16.96
C ARG A 122 -5.53 -3.12 17.04
N MET A 123 -6.24 -2.26 17.78
CA MET A 123 -7.67 -2.39 18.02
C MET A 123 -8.51 -1.88 16.85
N ASN A 124 -9.66 -2.52 16.68
CA ASN A 124 -10.70 -2.19 15.71
C ASN A 124 -11.51 -0.97 16.22
N LYS A 125 -12.28 -0.31 15.34
CA LYS A 125 -13.09 0.86 15.72
C LYS A 125 -14.00 0.60 16.93
N SER A 126 -14.69 -0.53 16.96
CA SER A 126 -15.59 -0.91 18.06
C SER A 126 -14.86 -1.14 19.37
N ALA A 127 -13.77 -1.91 19.35
CA ALA A 127 -12.96 -2.18 20.55
C ALA A 127 -12.37 -0.91 21.16
N LEU A 128 -11.97 0.06 20.33
CA LEU A 128 -11.50 1.36 20.79
C LEU A 128 -12.59 2.17 21.49
N ILE A 129 -13.82 2.16 20.97
CA ILE A 129 -14.95 2.85 21.61
C ILE A 129 -15.23 2.24 22.99
N THR A 130 -15.35 0.91 23.08
CA THR A 130 -15.58 0.21 24.35
C THR A 130 -14.47 0.46 25.37
N ALA A 131 -13.21 0.43 24.94
CA ALA A 131 -12.07 0.67 25.83
C ALA A 131 -12.03 2.13 26.32
N LEU A 132 -12.38 3.09 25.46
CA LEU A 132 -12.47 4.51 25.83
C LEU A 132 -13.61 4.76 26.82
N ASP A 133 -14.78 4.17 26.58
CA ASP A 133 -15.93 4.27 27.49
C ASP A 133 -15.61 3.68 28.87
N SER A 134 -14.87 2.56 28.90
CA SER A 134 -14.43 1.93 30.15
C SER A 134 -13.34 2.71 30.89
N SER A 135 -12.57 3.53 30.18
CA SER A 135 -11.47 4.34 30.73
C SER A 135 -11.91 5.72 31.23
N LYS A 136 -13.14 6.14 30.92
CA LYS A 136 -13.66 7.45 31.30
C LYS A 136 -14.10 7.39 32.77
N PRO A 137 -13.47 8.14 33.70
CA PRO A 137 -13.98 8.23 35.06
C PRO A 137 -15.36 8.90 35.04
N ALA A 138 -16.29 8.33 35.83
CA ALA A 138 -17.66 8.83 36.00
C ALA A 138 -17.69 10.25 36.60
#